data_AF-A0A372JAA6-F1
#
_entry.id   AF-A0A372JAA6-F1
#
_cell.length_a   1.000
_cell.length_b   1.000
_cell.length_c   1.000
_cell.angle_alpha   90.00
_cell.angle_beta   90.00
_cell.angle_gamma   90.00
#
_symmetry.space_group_name_H-M   'P 1'
#
loop_
_entity.id
_entity.type
_entity.pdbx_description
1 polymer ?
#
loop_
_entity_poly.entity_id
_entity_poly.type
_entity_poly.pdbx_seq_one_letter_code
_entity_poly.pdbx_strand_id
1 'polypeptide(L)'
;MTERQVLDATDRLVEDGRRRWGRLATRPAVVNPLDADSGVPRALRRLRLKEWAGWTLVHPEAWSSMIIQDAHYLASAESYVYDAATGALREYAATGLGGSARLPAALYGSRVQFGRRGLRVGYDLREEGGLHRIRIEAPASGDTPALSGDLELDGANATAPLSVSSPLPGGAMYTHKAVFPASGELRVGDRVYRFDPDRDLAILDEHHTFLPYRTTWLWGTFAQRTPDGIVGANFARRPTVPGSEEESCLWLPGAAEPLADVTFTPRSSAPLTPWHVASADGRLDVTFEPVGRKAVKHQLLAASIDYFQLYGTYTGTVGGREVRGVHGVCESMRTRS
;
A
#
# COMPACT_ATOMS: atom_id res chain seq x y z
N MET A 1 -22.36 -28.04 -8.31
CA MET A 1 -21.76 -28.50 -7.05
C MET A 1 -20.45 -27.75 -6.91
N THR A 2 -20.41 -26.77 -6.00
CA THR A 2 -19.20 -25.97 -5.74
C THR A 2 -18.30 -26.83 -4.86
N GLU A 3 -17.21 -27.31 -5.43
CA GLU A 3 -16.18 -28.02 -4.69
C GLU A 3 -15.57 -27.02 -3.70
N ARG A 4 -15.90 -27.17 -2.41
CA ARG A 4 -15.25 -26.41 -1.34
C ARG A 4 -13.81 -26.90 -1.29
N GLN A 5 -12.92 -26.11 -1.87
CA GLN A 5 -11.48 -26.27 -1.76
C GLN A 5 -11.13 -26.42 -0.28
N VAL A 6 -10.53 -27.56 0.08
CA VAL A 6 -9.98 -27.78 1.42
C VAL A 6 -8.76 -26.88 1.50
N LEU A 7 -8.87 -25.77 2.25
CA LEU A 7 -7.79 -24.83 2.48
C LEU A 7 -6.71 -25.51 3.35
N ASP A 8 -5.45 -25.44 2.93
CA ASP A 8 -4.29 -25.98 3.64
C ASP A 8 -3.89 -25.05 4.81
N ALA A 9 -3.09 -25.52 5.77
CA ALA A 9 -2.57 -24.73 6.90
C ALA A 9 -1.81 -23.47 6.44
N THR A 10 -1.29 -23.47 5.20
CA THR A 10 -0.64 -22.32 4.57
C THR A 10 -1.60 -21.20 4.15
N ASP A 11 -2.91 -21.45 4.11
CA ASP A 11 -3.92 -20.53 3.58
C ASP A 11 -4.46 -19.53 4.60
N ARG A 12 -4.11 -19.67 5.88
CA ARG A 12 -4.60 -18.79 6.95
C ARG A 12 -3.46 -18.08 7.65
N LEU A 13 -3.69 -16.82 8.03
CA LEU A 13 -2.76 -16.08 8.90
C LEU A 13 -2.80 -16.59 10.35
N VAL A 14 -3.96 -17.01 10.80
CA VAL A 14 -4.21 -17.56 12.14
C VAL A 14 -4.92 -18.90 12.00
N GLU A 15 -4.38 -19.90 12.69
CA GLU A 15 -4.87 -21.27 12.73
C GLU A 15 -4.96 -21.72 14.19
N ASP A 16 -6.12 -22.24 14.60
CA ASP A 16 -6.38 -22.68 15.99
C ASP A 16 -5.95 -21.66 17.06
N GLY A 17 -6.27 -20.38 16.83
CA GLY A 17 -5.89 -19.27 17.72
C GLY A 17 -4.41 -18.86 17.65
N ARG A 18 -3.57 -19.60 16.92
CA ARG A 18 -2.13 -19.34 16.77
C ARG A 18 -1.85 -18.58 15.50
N ARG A 19 -1.23 -17.42 15.67
CA ARG A 19 -0.79 -16.58 14.54
C ARG A 19 0.52 -17.10 13.97
N ARG A 20 0.60 -17.17 12.63
CA ARG A 20 1.85 -17.42 11.92
C ARG A 20 2.69 -16.15 11.86
N TRP A 21 3.99 -16.29 12.10
CA TRP A 21 4.95 -15.19 12.13
C TRP A 21 6.04 -15.41 11.08
N GLY A 22 6.69 -14.32 10.69
CA GLY A 22 7.77 -14.29 9.72
C GLY A 22 7.30 -13.94 8.32
N ARG A 23 8.20 -14.17 7.35
CA ARG A 23 7.96 -13.97 5.94
C ARG A 23 7.29 -15.20 5.34
N LEU A 24 6.13 -14.99 4.73
CA LEU A 24 5.31 -16.03 4.15
C LEU A 24 5.63 -16.11 2.65
N ALA A 25 5.79 -17.33 2.14
CA ALA A 25 6.11 -17.56 0.73
C ALA A 25 4.99 -17.09 -0.22
N THR A 26 3.74 -17.22 0.23
CA THR A 26 2.53 -16.82 -0.48
C THR A 26 1.63 -15.98 0.44
N ARG A 27 0.69 -15.27 -0.17
CA ARG A 27 -0.37 -14.55 0.55
C ARG A 27 -1.35 -15.58 1.14
N PRO A 28 -1.63 -15.58 2.45
CA PRO A 28 -2.71 -16.39 3.00
C PRO A 28 -4.05 -16.00 2.36
N ALA A 29 -4.84 -16.99 1.95
CA ALA A 29 -6.19 -16.78 1.44
C ALA A 29 -7.13 -16.16 2.47
N VAL A 30 -6.90 -16.43 3.77
CA VAL A 30 -7.67 -15.87 4.89
C VAL A 30 -6.77 -15.10 5.86
N VAL A 31 -6.98 -13.79 5.93
CA VAL A 31 -6.27 -12.86 6.82
C VAL A 31 -7.28 -12.25 7.79
N ASN A 32 -7.28 -12.72 9.03
CA ASN A 32 -8.06 -12.13 10.11
C ASN A 32 -7.27 -12.19 11.42
N PRO A 33 -6.53 -11.12 11.77
CA PRO A 33 -5.70 -11.12 12.97
C PRO A 33 -6.50 -11.24 14.28
N LEU A 34 -7.80 -10.94 14.27
CA LEU A 34 -8.66 -11.05 15.46
C LEU A 34 -8.94 -12.50 15.85
N ASP A 35 -8.67 -13.46 14.96
CA ASP A 35 -8.82 -14.89 15.26
C ASP A 35 -7.72 -15.39 16.21
N ALA A 36 -6.64 -14.63 16.39
CA ALA A 36 -5.55 -15.03 17.27
C ALA A 36 -5.96 -14.91 18.74
N ASP A 37 -5.55 -15.89 19.55
CA ASP A 37 -5.72 -15.89 20.99
C ASP A 37 -4.91 -14.75 21.61
N SER A 38 -5.55 -14.01 22.51
CA SER A 38 -4.97 -12.77 23.04
C SER A 38 -5.27 -12.48 24.50
N GLY A 39 -6.15 -13.25 25.15
CA GLY A 39 -6.69 -12.95 26.49
C GLY A 39 -7.55 -11.67 26.58
N VAL A 40 -7.48 -10.78 25.58
CA VAL A 40 -8.31 -9.57 25.45
C VAL A 40 -9.56 -9.87 24.62
N PRO A 41 -10.76 -9.40 25.02
CA PRO A 41 -11.99 -9.56 24.24
C PRO A 41 -11.86 -9.07 22.79
N ARG A 42 -12.38 -9.87 21.84
CA ARG A 42 -12.32 -9.59 20.39
C ARG A 42 -12.83 -8.20 20.03
N ALA A 43 -13.91 -7.73 20.67
CA ALA A 43 -14.50 -6.42 20.41
C ALA A 43 -13.54 -5.26 20.76
N LEU A 44 -12.79 -5.38 21.87
CA LEU A 44 -11.81 -4.36 22.26
C LEU A 44 -10.60 -4.35 21.32
N ARG A 45 -10.16 -5.54 20.89
CA ARG A 45 -9.10 -5.65 19.88
C ARG A 45 -9.52 -5.07 18.54
N ARG A 46 -10.77 -5.26 18.14
CA ARG A 46 -11.30 -4.68 16.90
C ARG A 46 -11.15 -3.16 16.88
N LEU A 47 -11.37 -2.45 17.98
CA LEU A 47 -11.16 -1.00 18.02
C LEU A 47 -9.69 -0.58 17.81
N ARG A 48 -8.74 -1.45 18.14
CA ARG A 48 -7.30 -1.24 17.91
C ARG A 48 -6.83 -1.65 16.52
N LEU A 49 -7.55 -2.54 15.85
CA LEU A 49 -7.20 -3.00 14.51
C LEU A 49 -7.36 -1.85 13.50
N LYS A 50 -6.38 -1.71 12.61
CA LYS A 50 -6.39 -0.79 11.48
C LYS A 50 -6.12 -1.63 10.25
N GLU A 51 -6.98 -1.50 9.24
CA GLU A 51 -6.94 -2.30 8.02
C GLU A 51 -6.97 -1.38 6.81
N TRP A 52 -6.19 -1.69 5.78
CA TRP A 52 -6.26 -0.97 4.52
C TRP A 52 -5.81 -1.82 3.33
N ALA A 53 -6.26 -1.39 2.16
CA ALA A 53 -5.71 -1.75 0.87
C ALA A 53 -5.47 -0.44 0.09
N GLY A 54 -4.26 -0.28 -0.43
CA GLY A 54 -3.83 0.88 -1.19
C GLY A 54 -3.11 0.48 -2.46
N TRP A 55 -3.05 1.42 -3.40
CA TRP A 55 -2.40 1.24 -4.68
C TRP A 55 -1.62 2.51 -5.03
N THR A 56 -0.36 2.36 -5.36
CA THR A 56 0.42 3.41 -6.04
C THR A 56 0.45 3.08 -7.53
N LEU A 57 -0.06 3.99 -8.36
CA LEU A 57 -0.04 3.84 -9.81
C LEU A 57 1.23 4.46 -10.37
N VAL A 58 1.99 3.66 -11.11
CA VAL A 58 3.21 4.07 -11.82
C VAL A 58 2.86 4.25 -13.29
N HIS A 59 2.70 5.51 -13.68
CA HIS A 59 2.37 5.93 -15.04
C HIS A 59 3.21 7.17 -15.40
N PRO A 60 3.70 7.32 -16.66
CA PRO A 60 4.57 8.43 -17.04
C PRO A 60 3.94 9.81 -16.86
N GLU A 61 2.62 9.92 -17.10
CA GLU A 61 1.91 11.21 -17.07
C GLU A 61 1.02 11.42 -15.83
N ALA A 62 0.70 10.37 -15.07
CA ALA A 62 -0.32 10.40 -14.02
C ALA A 62 0.19 9.73 -12.76
N TRP A 63 0.78 10.52 -11.88
CA TRP A 63 1.28 10.03 -10.60
C TRP A 63 0.12 10.00 -9.62
N SER A 64 -0.18 8.83 -9.08
CA SER A 64 -1.40 8.63 -8.34
C SER A 64 -1.21 7.59 -7.26
N SER A 65 -1.91 7.77 -6.15
CA SER A 65 -2.17 6.68 -5.24
C SER A 65 -3.59 6.76 -4.73
N MET A 66 -4.13 5.61 -4.36
CA MET A 66 -5.45 5.49 -3.74
C MET A 66 -5.41 4.50 -2.58
N ILE A 67 -6.31 4.67 -1.63
CA ILE A 67 -6.40 3.83 -0.43
C ILE A 67 -7.85 3.68 0.00
N ILE A 68 -8.21 2.48 0.45
CA ILE A 68 -9.40 2.18 1.24
C ILE A 68 -8.92 1.75 2.62
N GLN A 69 -9.43 2.36 3.68
CA GLN A 69 -9.03 2.04 5.04
C GLN A 69 -10.22 2.00 6.01
N ASP A 70 -10.11 1.14 7.02
CA ASP A 70 -11.06 1.04 8.12
C ASP A 70 -10.31 0.96 9.46
N ALA A 71 -10.61 1.92 10.34
CA ALA A 71 -10.13 1.94 11.70
C ALA A 71 -11.16 1.37 12.70
N HIS A 72 -12.26 0.81 12.21
CA HIS A 72 -13.44 0.31 12.90
C HIS A 72 -14.26 1.33 13.70
N TYR A 73 -13.78 2.57 13.85
CA TYR A 73 -14.56 3.73 14.28
C TYR A 73 -14.70 4.80 13.18
N LEU A 74 -13.78 4.81 12.20
CA LEU A 74 -13.84 5.65 11.01
C LEU A 74 -13.35 4.83 9.82
N ALA A 75 -14.08 4.87 8.72
CA ALA A 75 -13.65 4.34 7.43
C ALA A 75 -13.43 5.50 6.46
N SER A 76 -12.49 5.36 5.54
CA SER A 76 -12.32 6.34 4.46
C SER A 76 -11.77 5.70 3.20
N ALA A 77 -11.96 6.40 2.10
CA ALA A 77 -11.16 6.20 0.90
C ALA A 77 -10.59 7.54 0.46
N GLU A 78 -9.40 7.49 -0.13
CA GLU A 78 -8.71 8.66 -0.66
C GLU A 78 -8.02 8.29 -1.97
N SER A 79 -7.91 9.25 -2.88
CA SER A 79 -7.14 9.15 -4.11
C SER A 79 -6.61 10.52 -4.48
N TYR A 80 -5.44 10.58 -5.11
CA TYR A 80 -5.01 11.78 -5.83
C TYR A 80 -4.54 11.43 -7.23
N VAL A 81 -4.57 12.40 -8.13
CA VAL A 81 -3.95 12.32 -9.45
C VAL A 81 -3.16 13.59 -9.68
N TYR A 82 -1.87 13.45 -9.90
CA TYR A 82 -0.96 14.51 -10.29
C TYR A 82 -0.62 14.34 -11.78
N ASP A 83 -1.00 15.33 -12.59
CA ASP A 83 -0.66 15.38 -14.01
C ASP A 83 0.77 15.93 -14.16
N ALA A 84 1.69 15.08 -14.64
CA ALA A 84 3.11 15.42 -14.72
C ALA A 84 3.43 16.51 -15.76
N ALA A 85 2.57 16.71 -16.76
CA ALA A 85 2.77 17.70 -17.81
C ALA A 85 2.36 19.12 -17.36
N THR A 86 1.28 19.22 -16.59
CA THR A 86 0.69 20.50 -16.14
C THR A 86 1.03 20.85 -14.69
N GLY A 87 1.50 19.89 -13.90
CA GLY A 87 1.70 20.03 -12.46
C GLY A 87 0.40 20.08 -11.65
N ALA A 88 -0.74 19.76 -12.27
CA ALA A 88 -2.04 19.86 -11.64
C ALA A 88 -2.28 18.66 -10.70
N LEU A 89 -2.47 18.95 -9.40
CA LEU A 89 -2.91 17.97 -8.41
C LEU A 89 -4.43 18.02 -8.24
N ARG A 90 -5.08 16.84 -8.26
CA ARG A 90 -6.50 16.66 -7.88
C ARG A 90 -6.59 15.62 -6.78
N GLU A 91 -7.34 15.95 -5.74
CA GLU A 91 -7.50 15.09 -4.56
C GLU A 91 -8.98 14.74 -4.36
N TYR A 92 -9.23 13.48 -4.04
CA TYR A 92 -10.56 12.90 -3.84
C TYR A 92 -10.55 12.17 -2.51
N ALA A 93 -11.52 12.45 -1.66
CA ALA A 93 -11.63 11.79 -0.37
C ALA A 93 -13.09 11.69 0.05
N ALA A 94 -13.42 10.61 0.74
CA ALA A 94 -14.66 10.53 1.47
C ALA A 94 -14.50 9.66 2.73
N THR A 95 -15.25 10.02 3.77
CA THR A 95 -15.26 9.33 5.05
C THR A 95 -16.62 8.70 5.31
N GLY A 96 -16.63 7.67 6.15
CA GLY A 96 -17.82 6.96 6.58
C GLY A 96 -17.65 6.41 7.98
N LEU A 97 -18.74 5.89 8.55
CA LEU A 97 -18.70 5.20 9.83
C LEU A 97 -17.75 3.99 9.79
N GLY A 98 -17.10 3.68 10.90
CA GLY A 98 -16.26 2.49 11.01
C GLY A 98 -17.01 1.20 10.67
N GLY A 99 -16.31 0.25 10.05
CA GLY A 99 -16.89 -0.98 9.52
C GLY A 99 -17.70 -0.82 8.23
N SER A 100 -17.71 0.37 7.63
CA SER A 100 -18.43 0.61 6.37
C SER A 100 -17.57 0.44 5.12
N ALA A 101 -16.25 0.30 5.26
CA ALA A 101 -15.45 -0.32 4.22
C ALA A 101 -15.60 -1.85 4.35
N ARG A 102 -15.70 -2.54 3.22
CA ARG A 102 -15.61 -4.01 3.21
C ARG A 102 -14.17 -4.38 2.94
N LEU A 103 -13.49 -4.90 3.96
CA LEU A 103 -12.17 -5.51 3.89
C LEU A 103 -12.35 -6.96 4.34
N PRO A 104 -12.61 -7.89 3.41
CA PRO A 104 -12.97 -9.26 3.76
C PRO A 104 -11.74 -10.02 4.28
N ALA A 105 -11.96 -10.91 5.25
CA ALA A 105 -10.91 -11.79 5.74
C ALA A 105 -10.46 -12.78 4.66
N ALA A 106 -11.41 -13.37 3.94
CA ALA A 106 -11.13 -14.21 2.77
C ALA A 106 -10.91 -13.32 1.56
N LEU A 107 -9.73 -13.43 0.93
CA LEU A 107 -9.23 -12.43 -0.01
C LEU A 107 -9.51 -12.81 -1.47
N TYR A 108 -9.09 -13.99 -1.91
CA TYR A 108 -9.38 -14.44 -3.27
C TYR A 108 -10.88 -14.70 -3.48
N GLY A 109 -11.37 -14.35 -4.66
CA GLY A 109 -12.81 -14.39 -4.99
C GLY A 109 -13.66 -13.34 -4.27
N SER A 110 -13.03 -12.36 -3.60
CA SER A 110 -13.71 -11.35 -2.80
C SER A 110 -13.67 -9.95 -3.42
N ARG A 111 -14.32 -9.00 -2.75
CA ARG A 111 -14.29 -7.58 -3.12
C ARG A 111 -13.94 -6.73 -1.90
N VAL A 112 -12.88 -5.95 -2.03
CA VAL A 112 -12.63 -4.79 -1.15
C VAL A 112 -13.41 -3.60 -1.69
N GLN A 113 -14.14 -2.88 -0.84
CA GLN A 113 -14.93 -1.74 -1.32
C GLN A 113 -15.20 -0.67 -0.26
N PHE A 114 -15.26 0.57 -0.72
CA PHE A 114 -15.77 1.72 0.01
C PHE A 114 -16.61 2.59 -0.93
N GLY A 115 -17.70 3.18 -0.41
CA GLY A 115 -18.53 4.06 -1.23
C GLY A 115 -19.31 5.09 -0.44
N ARG A 116 -19.14 6.36 -0.81
CA ARG A 116 -19.92 7.52 -0.33
C ARG A 116 -20.13 8.49 -1.48
N ARG A 117 -20.91 9.55 -1.26
CA ARG A 117 -21.26 10.54 -2.30
C ARG A 117 -20.03 11.13 -2.99
N GLY A 118 -18.96 11.39 -2.24
CA GLY A 118 -17.75 12.02 -2.75
C GLY A 118 -16.74 11.09 -3.41
N LEU A 119 -16.78 9.78 -3.12
CA LEU A 119 -15.83 8.81 -3.66
C LEU A 119 -16.36 7.38 -3.47
N ARG A 120 -16.25 6.58 -4.52
CA ARG A 120 -16.43 5.13 -4.52
C ARG A 120 -15.15 4.49 -5.05
N VAL A 121 -14.67 3.46 -4.35
CA VAL A 121 -13.54 2.64 -4.77
C VAL A 121 -13.91 1.19 -4.53
N GLY A 122 -13.69 0.34 -5.52
CA GLY A 122 -13.87 -1.10 -5.44
C GLY A 122 -12.67 -1.82 -6.02
N TYR A 123 -12.30 -2.93 -5.42
CA TYR A 123 -11.24 -3.81 -5.87
C TYR A 123 -11.75 -5.25 -5.86
N ASP A 124 -11.86 -5.83 -7.06
CA ASP A 124 -12.26 -7.21 -7.30
C ASP A 124 -11.02 -8.12 -7.31
N LEU A 125 -10.87 -8.94 -6.27
CA LEU A 125 -9.80 -9.91 -6.16
C LEU A 125 -10.27 -11.21 -6.81
N ARG A 126 -9.78 -11.48 -8.02
CA ARG A 126 -9.84 -12.83 -8.62
C ARG A 126 -8.91 -13.80 -7.90
N GLU A 127 -8.98 -15.08 -8.26
CA GLU A 127 -8.06 -16.12 -7.79
C GLU A 127 -6.59 -15.74 -7.99
N GLU A 128 -5.68 -16.45 -7.33
CA GLU A 128 -4.24 -16.26 -7.50
C GLU A 128 -3.83 -16.37 -8.98
N GLY A 129 -3.01 -15.42 -9.45
CA GLY A 129 -2.65 -15.31 -10.87
C GLY A 129 -3.75 -14.74 -11.77
N GLY A 130 -4.94 -14.46 -11.23
CA GLY A 130 -6.07 -13.91 -11.99
C GLY A 130 -5.93 -12.41 -12.29
N LEU A 131 -6.84 -11.93 -13.14
CA LEU A 131 -6.93 -10.52 -13.49
C LEU A 131 -7.76 -9.76 -12.45
N HIS A 132 -7.10 -9.09 -11.51
CA HIS A 132 -7.78 -8.27 -10.50
C HIS A 132 -8.25 -6.95 -11.12
N ARG A 133 -9.24 -6.28 -10.52
CA ARG A 133 -9.82 -5.06 -11.12
C ARG A 133 -10.12 -3.99 -10.09
N ILE A 134 -9.63 -2.78 -10.33
CA ILE A 134 -9.91 -1.59 -9.54
C ILE A 134 -10.92 -0.73 -10.31
N ARG A 135 -11.97 -0.29 -9.62
CA ARG A 135 -12.89 0.74 -10.11
C ARG A 135 -12.93 1.91 -9.14
N ILE A 136 -12.80 3.12 -9.65
CA ILE A 136 -12.86 4.35 -8.87
C ILE A 136 -13.79 5.36 -9.53
N GLU A 137 -14.62 6.01 -8.73
CA GLU A 137 -15.55 7.03 -9.20
C GLU A 137 -15.70 8.14 -8.16
N ALA A 138 -15.55 9.39 -8.59
CA ALA A 138 -15.90 10.57 -7.82
C ALA A 138 -16.60 11.59 -8.72
N PRO A 139 -17.75 12.15 -8.31
CA PRO A 139 -18.37 13.22 -9.07
C PRO A 139 -17.53 14.50 -9.01
N ALA A 140 -17.74 15.40 -9.97
CA ALA A 140 -17.18 16.75 -9.89
C ALA A 140 -17.70 17.48 -8.62
N SER A 141 -16.85 18.30 -8.01
CA SER A 141 -17.18 19.04 -6.80
C SER A 141 -16.39 20.34 -6.72
N GLY A 142 -17.08 21.48 -6.83
CA GLY A 142 -16.42 22.79 -6.95
C GLY A 142 -15.48 22.80 -8.16
N ASP A 143 -14.23 23.23 -7.94
CA ASP A 143 -13.19 23.25 -8.98
C ASP A 143 -12.50 21.89 -9.20
N THR A 144 -12.90 20.85 -8.46
CA THR A 144 -12.37 19.50 -8.63
C THR A 144 -13.18 18.77 -9.71
N PRO A 145 -12.57 18.39 -10.85
CA PRO A 145 -13.24 17.66 -11.91
C PRO A 145 -13.59 16.24 -11.46
N ALA A 146 -14.56 15.61 -12.14
CA ALA A 146 -14.91 14.23 -11.87
C ALA A 146 -13.72 13.28 -12.09
N LEU A 147 -13.67 12.20 -11.32
CA LEU A 147 -12.73 11.08 -11.48
C LEU A 147 -13.51 9.83 -11.85
N SER A 148 -13.03 9.11 -12.85
CA SER A 148 -13.48 7.75 -13.14
C SER A 148 -12.29 6.90 -13.54
N GLY A 149 -12.22 5.66 -13.09
CA GLY A 149 -11.17 4.74 -13.50
C GLY A 149 -11.63 3.31 -13.47
N ASP A 150 -11.10 2.54 -14.41
CA ASP A 150 -11.29 1.11 -14.54
C ASP A 150 -9.96 0.51 -14.96
N LEU A 151 -9.29 -0.13 -14.00
CA LEU A 151 -7.94 -0.65 -14.14
C LEU A 151 -7.94 -2.15 -13.88
N GLU A 152 -7.23 -2.89 -14.70
CA GLU A 152 -6.99 -4.32 -14.53
C GLU A 152 -5.53 -4.55 -14.10
N LEU A 153 -5.34 -5.42 -13.12
CA LEU A 153 -4.04 -5.78 -12.57
C LEU A 153 -3.75 -7.23 -12.90
N ASP A 154 -2.70 -7.46 -13.67
CA ASP A 154 -2.32 -8.79 -14.14
C ASP A 154 -1.60 -9.58 -13.04
N GLY A 155 -2.33 -10.46 -12.37
CA GLY A 155 -1.78 -11.33 -11.33
C GLY A 155 -0.83 -12.40 -11.86
N ALA A 156 -0.95 -12.82 -13.13
CA ALA A 156 -0.09 -13.85 -13.70
C ALA A 156 1.33 -13.33 -13.94
N ASN A 157 1.46 -12.02 -14.19
CA ASN A 157 2.73 -11.33 -14.43
C ASN A 157 3.14 -10.39 -13.27
N ALA A 158 2.54 -10.57 -12.10
CA ALA A 158 2.91 -9.83 -10.89
C ALA A 158 4.28 -10.26 -10.35
N THR A 159 4.91 -9.39 -9.56
CA THR A 159 6.12 -9.77 -8.82
C THR A 159 5.83 -10.84 -7.77
N ALA A 160 6.85 -11.59 -7.35
CA ALA A 160 6.78 -12.34 -6.11
C ALA A 160 6.32 -11.43 -4.95
N PRO A 161 5.49 -11.93 -4.03
CA PRO A 161 4.89 -11.08 -3.01
C PRO A 161 5.86 -10.82 -1.86
N LEU A 162 5.78 -9.62 -1.29
CA LEU A 162 6.17 -9.36 0.08
C LEU A 162 4.98 -9.70 0.97
N SER A 163 5.00 -10.85 1.64
CA SER A 163 4.00 -11.19 2.66
C SER A 163 4.69 -11.42 4.00
N VAL A 164 4.40 -10.58 5.00
CA VAL A 164 5.08 -10.61 6.30
C VAL A 164 4.07 -10.47 7.42
N SER A 165 4.16 -11.36 8.41
CA SER A 165 3.46 -11.26 9.68
C SER A 165 4.48 -11.07 10.79
N SER A 166 4.46 -9.92 11.47
CA SER A 166 5.52 -9.55 12.41
C SER A 166 4.98 -8.97 13.72
N PRO A 167 5.54 -9.33 14.88
CA PRO A 167 5.23 -8.65 16.13
C PRO A 167 5.74 -7.20 16.10
N LEU A 168 5.00 -6.30 16.73
CA LEU A 168 5.43 -4.91 16.94
C LEU A 168 5.47 -4.64 18.46
N PRO A 169 6.21 -3.64 18.92
CA PRO A 169 6.14 -3.22 20.33
C PRO A 169 4.69 -2.91 20.76
N GLY A 170 4.09 -3.76 21.60
CA GLY A 170 2.70 -3.61 22.05
C GLY A 170 1.62 -3.89 20.98
N GLY A 171 2.00 -4.61 19.91
CA GLY A 171 1.16 -4.79 18.73
C GLY A 171 1.65 -5.87 17.78
N ALA A 172 1.13 -5.87 16.57
CA ALA A 172 1.53 -6.79 15.50
C ALA A 172 0.98 -6.31 14.16
N MET A 173 1.64 -6.68 13.06
CA MET A 173 1.22 -6.35 11.70
C MET A 173 1.24 -7.56 10.78
N TYR A 174 0.33 -7.59 9.82
CA TYR A 174 0.42 -8.40 8.63
C TYR A 174 0.39 -7.46 7.42
N THR A 175 1.28 -7.67 6.46
CA THR A 175 1.38 -6.91 5.22
C THR A 175 1.39 -7.85 4.03
N HIS A 176 0.79 -7.42 2.93
CA HIS A 176 0.95 -8.04 1.62
C HIS A 176 1.17 -6.94 0.58
N LYS A 177 2.28 -7.02 -0.15
CA LYS A 177 2.60 -6.08 -1.21
C LYS A 177 3.13 -6.82 -2.44
N ALA A 178 2.68 -6.40 -3.60
CA ALA A 178 3.11 -6.92 -4.89
C ALA A 178 2.94 -5.84 -5.96
N VAL A 179 3.73 -5.93 -7.01
CA VAL A 179 3.65 -5.03 -8.15
C VAL A 179 3.02 -5.77 -9.32
N PHE A 180 2.00 -5.16 -9.91
CA PHE A 180 1.23 -5.72 -11.01
C PHE A 180 1.42 -4.87 -12.26
N PRO A 181 1.63 -5.48 -13.45
CA PRO A 181 1.32 -4.83 -14.71
C PRO A 181 -0.12 -4.33 -14.72
N ALA A 182 -0.32 -3.10 -15.14
CA ALA A 182 -1.62 -2.44 -15.09
C ALA A 182 -2.10 -2.05 -16.49
N SER A 183 -3.37 -2.31 -16.79
CA SER A 183 -4.02 -1.88 -18.01
C SER A 183 -5.34 -1.16 -17.71
N GLY A 184 -5.89 -0.45 -18.69
CA GLY A 184 -7.18 0.23 -18.57
C GLY A 184 -7.06 1.76 -18.63
N GLU A 185 -7.98 2.46 -18.00
CA GLU A 185 -8.04 3.93 -18.08
C GLU A 185 -8.33 4.59 -16.73
N LEU A 186 -7.68 5.73 -16.51
CA LEU A 186 -8.02 6.70 -15.47
C LEU A 186 -8.39 8.03 -16.13
N ARG A 187 -9.50 8.64 -15.73
CA ARG A 187 -10.01 9.87 -16.34
C ARG A 187 -10.29 10.93 -15.27
N VAL A 188 -9.77 12.13 -15.50
CA VAL A 188 -9.92 13.30 -14.66
C VAL A 188 -10.51 14.43 -15.52
N GLY A 189 -11.81 14.69 -15.37
CA GLY A 189 -12.54 15.56 -16.30
C GLY A 189 -12.45 15.00 -17.73
N ASP A 190 -11.91 15.79 -18.65
CA ASP A 190 -11.72 15.40 -20.05
C ASP A 190 -10.37 14.70 -20.31
N ARG A 191 -9.44 14.73 -19.34
CA ARG A 191 -8.11 14.12 -19.49
C ARG A 191 -8.20 12.62 -19.23
N VAL A 192 -7.70 11.81 -20.16
CA VAL A 192 -7.63 10.35 -20.08
C VAL A 192 -6.17 9.90 -20.02
N TYR A 193 -5.84 9.09 -19.03
CA TYR A 193 -4.56 8.40 -18.90
C TYR A 193 -4.80 6.91 -19.18
N ARG A 194 -4.11 6.38 -20.20
CA ARG A 194 -4.25 4.99 -20.62
C ARG A 194 -3.09 4.17 -20.10
N PHE A 195 -3.44 3.15 -19.34
CA PHE A 195 -2.50 2.21 -18.78
C PHE A 195 -2.20 1.11 -19.80
N ASP A 196 -0.91 0.95 -20.07
CA ASP A 196 -0.35 -0.10 -20.92
C ASP A 196 0.38 -1.12 -20.04
N PRO A 197 -0.04 -2.40 -19.99
CA PRO A 197 0.56 -3.39 -19.10
C PRO A 197 2.02 -3.70 -19.44
N ASP A 198 2.49 -3.35 -20.64
CA ASP A 198 3.90 -3.50 -21.02
C ASP A 198 4.79 -2.37 -20.47
N ARG A 199 4.19 -1.32 -19.89
CA ARG A 199 4.90 -0.13 -19.38
C ARG A 199 4.53 0.21 -17.94
N ASP A 200 3.24 0.23 -17.63
CA ASP A 200 2.67 0.82 -16.43
C ASP A 200 2.38 -0.23 -15.36
N LEU A 201 2.50 0.19 -14.10
CA LEU A 201 2.42 -0.71 -12.95
C LEU A 201 1.45 -0.17 -11.91
N ALA A 202 0.92 -1.06 -11.07
CA ALA A 202 0.29 -0.72 -9.81
C ALA A 202 0.95 -1.50 -8.67
N ILE A 203 1.34 -0.79 -7.62
CA ILE A 203 1.93 -1.38 -6.41
C ILE A 203 0.81 -1.51 -5.39
N LEU A 204 0.41 -2.74 -5.09
CA LEU A 204 -0.56 -3.06 -4.03
C LEU A 204 0.13 -2.95 -2.67
N ASP A 205 -0.54 -2.30 -1.72
CA ASP A 205 -0.20 -2.30 -0.30
C ASP A 205 -1.43 -2.66 0.53
N GLU A 206 -1.44 -3.88 1.07
CA GLU A 206 -2.45 -4.33 2.01
C GLU A 206 -1.86 -4.52 3.39
N HIS A 207 -2.62 -4.13 4.39
CA HIS A 207 -2.13 -4.17 5.75
C HIS A 207 -3.23 -4.40 6.77
N HIS A 208 -2.88 -5.13 7.81
CA HIS A 208 -3.69 -5.33 9.00
C HIS A 208 -2.79 -5.16 10.22
N THR A 209 -3.02 -4.14 11.03
CA THR A 209 -2.09 -3.79 12.11
C THR A 209 -2.77 -3.38 13.40
N PHE A 210 -2.15 -3.79 14.49
CA PHE A 210 -2.33 -3.21 15.81
C PHE A 210 -1.10 -2.34 16.07
N LEU A 211 -1.14 -1.07 15.66
CA LEU A 211 0.00 -0.19 15.85
C LEU A 211 0.26 0.09 17.35
N PRO A 212 1.53 0.35 17.72
CA PRO A 212 1.84 0.96 19.00
C PRO A 212 1.11 2.30 19.14
N TYR A 213 0.67 2.65 20.35
CA TYR A 213 0.00 3.94 20.60
C TYR A 213 0.86 5.15 20.22
N ARG A 214 2.18 5.01 20.37
CA ARG A 214 3.17 5.99 19.94
C ARG A 214 4.06 5.36 18.89
N THR A 215 3.99 5.85 17.66
CA THR A 215 4.79 5.35 16.54
C THR A 215 5.30 6.50 15.68
N THR A 216 6.53 6.33 15.20
CA THR A 216 7.03 7.01 14.01
C THR A 216 7.22 5.95 12.95
N TRP A 217 6.60 6.14 11.80
CA TRP A 217 6.68 5.22 10.68
C TRP A 217 7.05 6.02 9.44
N LEU A 218 8.18 5.66 8.85
CA LEU A 218 8.58 6.08 7.52
C LEU A 218 8.40 4.88 6.59
N TRP A 219 7.86 5.13 5.42
CA TRP A 219 7.63 4.11 4.42
C TRP A 219 7.87 4.69 3.04
N GLY A 220 8.31 3.86 2.09
CA GLY A 220 8.38 4.26 0.70
C GLY A 220 8.32 3.06 -0.22
N THR A 221 7.87 3.32 -1.44
CA THR A 221 7.76 2.30 -2.47
C THR A 221 7.88 2.90 -3.86
N PHE A 222 8.50 2.14 -4.76
CA PHE A 222 8.57 2.44 -6.19
C PHE A 222 8.88 1.17 -6.96
N ALA A 223 8.51 1.15 -8.24
CA ALA A 223 8.86 0.07 -9.15
C ALA A 223 8.90 0.60 -10.58
N GLN A 224 9.72 -0.03 -11.41
CA GLN A 224 9.76 0.19 -12.84
C GLN A 224 9.79 -1.15 -13.57
N ARG A 225 9.32 -1.16 -14.81
CA ARG A 225 9.53 -2.28 -15.71
C ARG A 225 10.90 -2.15 -16.37
N THR A 226 11.60 -3.27 -16.47
CA THR A 226 12.88 -3.41 -17.17
C THR A 226 12.78 -4.57 -18.16
N PRO A 227 13.73 -4.72 -19.11
CA PRO A 227 13.74 -5.86 -20.04
C PRO A 227 13.77 -7.22 -19.33
N ASP A 228 14.37 -7.30 -18.14
CA ASP A 228 14.48 -8.55 -17.37
C ASP A 228 13.24 -8.82 -16.50
N GLY A 229 12.32 -7.87 -16.38
CA GLY A 229 11.17 -7.92 -15.47
C GLY A 229 11.03 -6.68 -14.61
N ILE A 230 10.19 -6.74 -13.58
CA ILE A 230 9.94 -5.61 -12.68
C ILE A 230 11.09 -5.49 -11.67
N VAL A 231 11.59 -4.26 -11.50
CA VAL A 231 12.60 -3.90 -10.49
C VAL A 231 12.03 -2.79 -9.62
N GLY A 232 12.14 -2.92 -8.30
CA GLY A 232 11.65 -1.92 -7.37
C GLY A 232 12.01 -2.23 -5.93
N ALA A 233 11.50 -1.43 -5.02
CA ALA A 233 11.68 -1.66 -3.59
C ALA A 233 10.47 -1.20 -2.81
N ASN A 234 10.20 -1.90 -1.71
CA ASN A 234 9.35 -1.42 -0.62
C ASN A 234 10.21 -1.38 0.64
N PHE A 235 10.15 -0.29 1.39
CA PHE A 235 10.99 -0.14 2.57
C PHE A 235 10.30 0.67 3.64
N ALA A 236 10.54 0.28 4.89
CA ALA A 236 10.00 0.95 6.05
C ALA A 236 11.03 1.12 7.15
N ARG A 237 10.82 2.13 7.98
CA ARG A 237 11.49 2.30 9.27
C ARG A 237 10.45 2.64 10.32
N ARG A 238 10.33 1.78 11.33
CA ARG A 238 9.47 1.95 12.51
C ARG A 238 10.07 1.20 13.71
N PRO A 239 9.53 1.38 14.93
CA PRO A 239 9.91 0.53 16.06
C PRO A 239 9.60 -0.95 15.79
N THR A 240 10.58 -1.83 16.01
CA THR A 240 10.52 -3.27 15.73
C THR A 240 10.74 -4.08 17.00
N VAL A 241 10.46 -5.39 16.94
CA VAL A 241 10.91 -6.35 17.96
C VAL A 241 12.23 -6.95 17.47
N PRO A 242 13.30 -7.00 18.29
CA PRO A 242 14.57 -7.57 17.84
C PRO A 242 14.42 -8.99 17.28
N GLY A 243 14.98 -9.23 16.10
CA GLY A 243 14.92 -10.53 15.42
C GLY A 243 13.61 -10.84 14.69
N SER A 244 12.68 -9.88 14.58
CA SER A 244 11.47 -10.05 13.78
C SER A 244 11.67 -9.66 12.32
N GLU A 245 10.97 -10.35 11.41
CA GLU A 245 10.90 -9.99 9.99
C GLU A 245 10.24 -8.62 9.78
N GLU A 246 10.65 -7.93 8.72
CA GLU A 246 10.25 -6.56 8.40
C GLU A 246 9.55 -6.44 7.04
N GLU A 247 8.81 -5.34 6.84
CA GLU A 247 8.12 -5.07 5.56
C GLU A 247 9.05 -4.46 4.49
N SER A 248 10.36 -4.72 4.54
CA SER A 248 11.31 -4.18 3.57
C SER A 248 11.79 -5.26 2.62
N CYS A 249 11.71 -5.00 1.31
CA CYS A 249 12.22 -5.89 0.28
C CYS A 249 12.63 -5.16 -1.00
N LEU A 250 13.44 -5.83 -1.80
CA LEU A 250 13.63 -5.53 -3.21
C LEU A 250 12.73 -6.45 -4.03
N TRP A 251 12.01 -5.87 -4.99
CA TRP A 251 11.44 -6.64 -6.08
C TRP A 251 12.48 -6.72 -7.18
N LEU A 252 12.97 -7.92 -7.44
CA LEU A 252 13.85 -8.25 -8.55
C LEU A 252 13.13 -9.27 -9.43
N PRO A 253 13.53 -9.45 -10.70
CA PRO A 253 12.93 -10.45 -11.58
C PRO A 253 12.81 -11.83 -10.90
N GLY A 254 11.57 -12.27 -10.69
CA GLY A 254 11.24 -13.56 -10.07
C GLY A 254 11.34 -13.64 -8.54
N ALA A 255 11.75 -12.58 -7.84
CA ALA A 255 11.95 -12.62 -6.39
C ALA A 255 11.55 -11.33 -5.67
N ALA A 256 10.99 -11.49 -4.47
CA ALA A 256 10.93 -10.43 -3.48
C ALA A 256 11.98 -10.78 -2.42
N GLU A 257 13.13 -10.11 -2.44
CA GLU A 257 14.24 -10.42 -1.55
C GLU A 257 14.18 -9.51 -0.31
N PRO A 258 14.29 -10.06 0.92
CA PRO A 258 14.35 -9.24 2.13
C PRO A 258 15.47 -8.20 2.05
N LEU A 259 15.22 -7.05 2.66
CA LEU A 259 16.18 -5.96 2.76
C LEU A 259 16.55 -5.75 4.23
N ALA A 260 17.83 -5.53 4.51
CA ALA A 260 18.28 -5.14 5.85
C ALA A 260 17.71 -3.77 6.27
N ASP A 261 17.98 -3.36 7.51
CA ASP A 261 17.51 -2.09 8.08
C ASP A 261 17.74 -0.91 7.13
N VAL A 262 16.69 -0.08 6.96
CA VAL A 262 16.71 1.05 6.04
C VAL A 262 16.77 2.37 6.80
N THR A 263 17.68 3.23 6.38
CA THR A 263 17.82 4.60 6.88
C THR A 263 17.21 5.59 5.90
N PHE A 264 16.49 6.58 6.42
CA PHE A 264 15.93 7.70 5.68
C PHE A 264 16.61 8.98 6.18
N THR A 265 17.30 9.69 5.29
CA THR A 265 18.10 10.87 5.60
C THR A 265 17.62 12.06 4.76
N PRO A 266 16.69 12.89 5.27
CA PRO A 266 16.30 14.12 4.58
C PRO A 266 17.48 15.10 4.53
N ARG A 267 17.69 15.77 3.40
CA ARG A 267 18.81 16.74 3.23
C ARG A 267 18.63 18.02 4.05
N SER A 268 17.41 18.37 4.44
CA SER A 268 17.10 19.54 5.27
C SER A 268 15.75 19.38 5.98
N SER A 269 15.24 20.44 6.61
CA SER A 269 13.89 20.46 7.21
C SER A 269 12.80 20.94 6.23
N ALA A 270 13.15 21.30 4.99
CA ALA A 270 12.19 21.79 4.01
C ALA A 270 11.18 20.68 3.62
N PRO A 271 9.87 20.97 3.47
CA PRO A 271 8.85 19.92 3.25
C PRO A 271 9.06 19.03 2.03
N LEU A 272 9.67 19.56 0.96
CA LEU A 272 9.98 18.84 -0.29
C LEU A 272 11.49 18.66 -0.47
N THR A 273 12.25 18.63 0.62
CA THR A 273 13.69 18.33 0.56
C THR A 273 13.90 16.91 0.01
N PRO A 274 14.96 16.63 -0.76
CA PRO A 274 15.29 15.26 -1.16
C PRO A 274 15.68 14.39 0.04
N TRP A 275 15.39 13.08 -0.06
CA TRP A 275 15.69 12.10 0.99
C TRP A 275 16.64 11.06 0.41
N HIS A 276 17.77 10.86 1.08
CA HIS A 276 18.61 9.70 0.80
C HIS A 276 18.06 8.50 1.57
N VAL A 277 17.87 7.38 0.88
CA VAL A 277 17.36 6.14 1.44
C VAL A 277 18.36 5.03 1.13
N ALA A 278 18.89 4.40 2.17
CA ALA A 278 19.88 3.34 2.02
C ALA A 278 19.63 2.18 2.99
N SER A 279 19.89 0.96 2.54
CA SER A 279 19.87 -0.24 3.39
C SER A 279 21.24 -0.55 3.98
N ALA A 280 21.26 -1.15 5.16
CA ALA A 280 22.49 -1.52 5.85
C ALA A 280 23.34 -2.57 5.10
N ASP A 281 22.72 -3.38 4.24
CA ASP A 281 23.39 -4.36 3.37
C ASP A 281 23.88 -3.76 2.03
N GLY A 282 23.68 -2.45 1.80
CA GLY A 282 24.11 -1.74 0.58
C GLY A 282 23.35 -2.11 -0.69
N ARG A 283 22.27 -2.90 -0.60
CA ARG A 283 21.48 -3.35 -1.75
C ARG A 283 20.41 -2.34 -2.19
N LEU A 284 20.12 -1.34 -1.36
CA LEU A 284 19.33 -0.16 -1.70
C LEU A 284 20.17 1.09 -1.42
N ASP A 285 20.33 1.94 -2.41
CA ASP A 285 20.95 3.27 -2.27
C ASP A 285 20.31 4.22 -3.30
N VAL A 286 19.33 5.00 -2.85
CA VAL A 286 18.54 5.88 -3.73
C VAL A 286 18.34 7.26 -3.11
N THR A 287 18.19 8.26 -3.98
CA THR A 287 17.66 9.58 -3.61
C THR A 287 16.22 9.67 -4.09
N PHE A 288 15.31 9.99 -3.17
CA PHE A 288 13.95 10.40 -3.46
C PHE A 288 13.90 11.92 -3.62
N GLU A 289 13.37 12.38 -4.75
CA GLU A 289 13.13 13.80 -5.05
C GLU A 289 11.61 14.06 -5.02
N PRO A 290 11.07 14.65 -3.93
CA PRO A 290 9.65 14.96 -3.84
C PRO A 290 9.26 16.06 -4.83
N VAL A 291 8.15 15.85 -5.53
CA VAL A 291 7.53 16.86 -6.40
C VAL A 291 6.33 17.51 -5.71
N GLY A 292 5.62 16.74 -4.88
CA GLY A 292 4.50 17.29 -4.13
C GLY A 292 4.18 16.48 -2.88
N ARG A 293 3.23 17.03 -2.13
CA ARG A 293 2.80 16.50 -0.84
C ARG A 293 1.29 16.44 -0.79
N LYS A 294 0.76 15.25 -0.55
CA LYS A 294 -0.62 15.04 -0.11
C LYS A 294 -0.68 15.14 1.41
N ALA A 295 -1.36 16.17 1.91
CA ALA A 295 -1.63 16.33 3.34
C ALA A 295 -2.96 15.65 3.67
N VAL A 296 -2.97 14.76 4.66
CA VAL A 296 -4.23 14.14 5.11
C VAL A 296 -5.01 15.13 5.97
N LYS A 297 -6.23 15.46 5.54
CA LYS A 297 -7.09 16.46 6.19
C LYS A 297 -7.85 15.92 7.41
N HIS A 298 -7.84 14.62 7.65
CA HIS A 298 -8.61 13.99 8.74
C HIS A 298 -7.70 13.43 9.82
N GLN A 299 -7.55 14.18 10.92
CA GLN A 299 -6.95 13.70 12.14
C GLN A 299 -7.94 12.73 12.81
N LEU A 300 -7.62 11.44 12.80
CA LEU A 300 -8.36 10.41 13.54
C LEU A 300 -8.39 10.84 15.03
N LEU A 301 -9.57 11.25 15.51
CA LEU A 301 -9.83 11.72 16.87
C LEU A 301 -9.33 10.71 17.93
N ALA A 302 -8.17 11.02 18.53
CA ALA A 302 -7.68 10.63 19.87
C ALA A 302 -6.17 10.94 20.05
N ALA A 303 -5.42 11.11 18.96
CA ALA A 303 -4.00 11.49 18.98
C ALA A 303 -3.72 12.49 17.85
N SER A 304 -2.91 13.51 18.11
CA SER A 304 -2.49 14.41 17.03
C SER A 304 -1.48 13.67 16.14
N ILE A 305 -1.96 13.13 15.02
CA ILE A 305 -1.14 12.44 14.02
C ILE A 305 -0.65 13.47 13.01
N ASP A 306 0.66 13.59 12.89
CA ASP A 306 1.31 14.29 11.78
C ASP A 306 1.58 13.27 10.69
N TYR A 307 0.74 13.24 9.66
CA TYR A 307 0.85 12.33 8.54
C TYR A 307 0.95 13.10 7.23
N PHE A 308 1.85 12.66 6.36
CA PHE A 308 1.89 13.08 4.97
C PHE A 308 2.42 11.98 4.06
N GLN A 309 1.99 12.05 2.81
CA GLN A 309 2.56 11.28 1.71
C GLN A 309 3.17 12.26 0.71
N LEU A 310 4.43 12.04 0.39
CA LEU A 310 5.13 12.69 -0.69
C LEU A 310 5.06 11.80 -1.93
N TYR A 311 4.95 12.42 -3.09
CA TYR A 311 5.11 11.76 -4.37
C TYR A 311 6.22 12.46 -5.15
N GLY A 312 6.97 11.66 -5.91
CA GLY A 312 8.19 12.14 -6.55
C GLY A 312 8.85 11.04 -7.35
N THR A 313 10.17 11.15 -7.49
CA THR A 313 10.96 10.17 -8.23
C THR A 313 12.15 9.64 -7.42
N TYR A 314 12.52 8.40 -7.69
CA TYR A 314 13.68 7.73 -7.12
C TYR A 314 14.77 7.58 -8.19
N THR A 315 16.01 7.91 -7.81
CA THR A 315 17.22 7.70 -8.63
C THR A 315 18.34 7.12 -7.77
N GLY A 316 19.01 6.07 -8.26
CA GLY A 316 20.11 5.40 -7.56
C GLY A 316 20.27 3.94 -7.97
N THR A 317 20.56 3.08 -7.01
CA THR A 317 20.81 1.64 -7.21
C THR A 317 19.88 0.77 -6.37
N VAL A 318 19.35 -0.29 -7.00
CA VAL A 318 18.49 -1.31 -6.39
C VAL A 318 19.00 -2.68 -6.80
N GLY A 319 19.50 -3.47 -5.85
CA GLY A 319 20.04 -4.81 -6.09
C GLY A 319 21.16 -4.82 -7.13
N GLY A 320 21.99 -3.77 -7.17
CA GLY A 320 23.04 -3.59 -8.18
C GLY A 320 22.57 -3.07 -9.54
N ARG A 321 21.29 -2.74 -9.69
CA ARG A 321 20.69 -2.19 -10.92
C ARG A 321 20.43 -0.71 -10.79
N GLU A 322 20.74 0.07 -11.82
CA GLU A 322 20.42 1.49 -11.82
C GLU A 322 18.91 1.73 -12.00
N VAL A 323 18.39 2.70 -11.23
CA VAL A 323 17.05 3.26 -11.38
C VAL A 323 17.18 4.77 -11.55
N ARG A 324 16.43 5.37 -12.48
CA ARG A 324 16.54 6.81 -12.78
C ARG A 324 15.15 7.40 -12.99
N GLY A 325 14.80 8.40 -12.19
CA GLY A 325 13.55 9.14 -12.33
C GLY A 325 12.29 8.28 -12.14
N VAL A 326 12.37 7.18 -11.38
CA VAL A 326 11.26 6.24 -11.24
C VAL A 326 10.22 6.81 -10.29
N HIS A 327 8.98 6.96 -10.74
CA HIS A 327 7.91 7.43 -9.87
C HIS A 327 7.70 6.51 -8.67
N GLY A 328 7.51 7.11 -7.50
CA GLY A 328 7.09 6.43 -6.30
C GLY A 328 6.60 7.41 -5.23
N VAL A 329 6.37 6.85 -4.04
CA VAL A 329 5.87 7.60 -2.88
C VAL A 329 6.74 7.37 -1.66
N CYS A 330 6.79 8.38 -0.79
CA CYS A 330 7.42 8.32 0.52
C CYS A 330 6.47 8.90 1.56
N GLU A 331 6.22 8.16 2.62
CA GLU A 331 5.29 8.50 3.69
C GLU A 331 6.01 8.73 5.01
N SER A 332 5.41 9.60 5.82
CA SER A 332 5.79 9.81 7.20
C SER A 332 4.54 9.91 8.04
N MET A 333 4.47 9.08 9.07
CA MET A 333 3.49 9.15 10.14
C MET A 333 4.21 9.36 11.47
N ARG A 334 3.79 10.38 12.23
CA ARG A 334 4.23 10.59 13.61
C ARG A 334 3.02 10.84 14.50
N THR A 335 2.81 9.97 15.47
CA THR A 335 1.88 10.26 16.58
C THR A 335 2.57 11.25 17.53
N ARG A 336 1.99 12.43 17.74
CA ARG A 336 2.51 13.38 18.73
C ARG A 336 2.19 12.89 20.15
N SER A 337 3.11 13.19 21.06
CA SER A 337 3.14 12.73 22.45
C SER A 337 2.04 13.30 23.32
#